data_AF-A0A416SL19-F1
#
_entry.id   AF-A0A416SL19-F1
#
_cell.length_a   1.000
_cell.length_b   1.000
_cell.length_c   1.000
_cell.angle_alpha   90.00
_cell.angle_beta   90.00
_cell.angle_gamma   90.00
#
_symmetry.space_group_name_H-M   'P 1'
#
loop_
_entity.id
_entity.type
_entity.pdbx_description
1 polymer ?
#
loop_
_entity_poly.entity_id
_entity_poly.type
_entity_poly.pdbx_seq_one_letter_code
_entity_poly.pdbx_strand_id
1 'polypeptide(L)'
;MSTASGTISYVRDELDRITETVYENGKTVKYSYDNDGNKTGITYTDGKKVSYTYDGNKNVIEVADGDKKTTYTYDSDNNRITKTEGKETQESTYDIYGNVLTVSQKEDEDSKLIESYEYDLNGNVTKHYESG
;
A
#
# COMPACT_ATOMS: atom_id res chain seq x y z
N MET A 1 -1.82 -39.07 24.35
CA MET A 1 -2.22 -37.72 23.89
C MET A 1 -0.99 -37.08 23.28
N SER A 2 -0.93 -36.93 21.95
CA SER A 2 0.17 -36.24 21.27
C SER A 2 -0.31 -34.83 20.95
N THR A 3 0.12 -33.85 21.73
CA THR A 3 -0.07 -32.45 21.35
C THR A 3 0.93 -32.18 20.24
N ALA A 4 0.44 -32.15 19.00
CA ALA A 4 1.21 -31.62 17.88
C ALA A 4 1.48 -30.14 18.18
N SER A 5 2.63 -29.84 18.79
CA SER A 5 3.17 -28.48 18.83
C SER A 5 3.74 -28.22 17.46
N GLY A 6 2.87 -27.91 16.50
CA GLY A 6 3.37 -27.35 15.27
C GLY A 6 4.11 -26.06 15.61
N THR A 7 5.31 -25.93 15.06
CA THR A 7 6.21 -24.82 15.37
C THR A 7 6.29 -23.98 14.11
N ILE A 8 5.94 -22.70 14.20
CA ILE A 8 6.27 -21.73 13.17
C ILE A 8 7.72 -21.30 13.41
N SER A 9 8.57 -21.39 12.39
CA SER A 9 9.96 -20.92 12.47
C SER A 9 10.22 -19.74 11.53
N TYR A 10 11.23 -18.95 11.88
CA TYR A 10 11.63 -17.74 11.16
C TYR A 10 13.09 -17.83 10.76
N VAL A 11 13.38 -17.58 9.48
CA VAL A 11 14.75 -17.33 9.01
C VAL A 11 14.95 -15.83 8.97
N ARG A 12 16.13 -15.38 9.38
CA ARG A 12 16.48 -13.96 9.46
C ARG A 12 17.77 -13.69 8.71
N ASP A 13 17.92 -12.46 8.22
CA ASP A 13 19.18 -11.96 7.69
C ASP A 13 20.10 -11.40 8.79
N GLU A 14 21.26 -10.88 8.39
CA GLU A 14 22.28 -10.30 9.29
C GLU A 14 21.79 -9.05 10.03
N LEU A 15 20.71 -8.42 9.57
CA LEU A 15 20.08 -7.26 10.19
C LEU A 15 18.88 -7.68 11.07
N ASP A 16 18.77 -8.96 11.40
CA ASP A 16 17.69 -9.58 12.20
C ASP A 16 16.28 -9.45 11.56
N ARG A 17 16.20 -9.16 10.25
CA ARG A 17 14.92 -9.06 9.52
C ARG A 17 14.47 -10.44 9.06
N ILE A 18 13.17 -10.73 9.17
CA ILE A 18 12.60 -12.03 8.77
C ILE A 18 12.61 -12.16 7.23
N THR A 19 13.39 -13.08 6.69
CA THR A 19 13.46 -13.38 5.25
C THR A 19 12.61 -14.58 4.85
N GLU A 20 12.22 -15.42 5.80
CA GLU A 20 11.34 -16.56 5.55
C GLU A 20 10.53 -16.93 6.80
N THR A 21 9.25 -17.26 6.60
CA THR A 21 8.40 -17.90 7.61
C THR A 21 8.07 -19.31 7.15
N VAL A 22 8.36 -20.29 7.99
CA VAL A 22 8.04 -21.70 7.74
C VAL A 22 6.90 -22.11 8.66
N TYR A 23 5.78 -22.51 8.06
CA TYR A 23 4.61 -22.99 8.79
C TYR A 23 4.74 -24.47 9.15
N GLU A 24 3.92 -24.91 10.09
CA GLU A 24 3.91 -26.27 10.63
C GLU A 24 3.73 -27.36 9.57
N ASN A 25 3.03 -27.03 8.48
CA ASN A 25 2.78 -27.91 7.34
C ASN A 25 3.92 -27.90 6.29
N GLY A 26 5.06 -27.30 6.62
CA GLY A 26 6.24 -27.17 5.75
C GLY A 26 6.11 -26.11 4.66
N LYS A 27 4.99 -25.38 4.58
CA LYS A 27 4.82 -24.28 3.65
C LYS A 27 5.67 -23.07 4.06
N THR A 28 6.22 -22.36 3.08
CA THR A 28 7.10 -21.21 3.31
C THR A 28 6.62 -19.94 2.63
N VAL A 29 6.72 -18.79 3.32
CA VAL A 29 6.57 -17.45 2.72
C VAL A 29 7.90 -16.74 2.85
N LYS A 30 8.40 -16.19 1.73
CA LYS A 30 9.70 -15.49 1.68
C LYS A 30 9.52 -14.00 1.51
N TYR A 31 10.45 -13.23 2.06
CA TYR A 31 10.46 -11.77 2.04
C TYR A 31 11.81 -11.25 1.53
N SER A 32 11.78 -10.20 0.72
CA SER A 32 12.97 -9.48 0.28
C SER A 32 12.93 -8.04 0.76
N TYR A 33 14.10 -7.45 0.94
CA TYR A 33 14.27 -6.09 1.44
C TYR A 33 15.31 -5.33 0.61
N ASP A 34 15.17 -4.01 0.55
CA ASP A 34 16.24 -3.13 0.08
C ASP A 34 17.25 -2.81 1.20
N ASN A 35 18.23 -1.97 0.87
CA ASN A 35 19.27 -1.53 1.80
C ASN A 35 18.74 -0.59 2.89
N ASP A 36 17.62 0.09 2.64
CA ASP A 36 16.98 1.03 3.58
C ASP A 36 16.00 0.33 4.54
N GLY A 37 15.86 -0.99 4.41
CA GLY A 37 14.99 -1.81 5.25
C GLY A 37 13.58 -1.97 4.73
N ASN A 38 13.25 -1.41 3.56
CA ASN A 38 11.91 -1.52 3.00
C ASN A 38 11.72 -2.89 2.37
N LYS A 39 10.54 -3.49 2.57
CA LYS A 39 10.20 -4.79 2.00
C LYS A 39 9.93 -4.67 0.51
N THR A 40 10.79 -5.20 -0.33
CA THR A 40 10.67 -5.13 -1.79
C THR A 40 9.86 -6.27 -2.39
N GLY A 41 9.58 -7.33 -1.62
CA GLY A 41 8.80 -8.43 -2.15
C GLY A 41 8.35 -9.48 -1.14
N ILE A 42 7.33 -10.22 -1.55
CA ILE A 42 6.76 -11.39 -0.89
C ILE A 42 6.66 -12.50 -1.93
N THR A 43 7.16 -13.69 -1.62
CA THR A 43 6.89 -14.90 -2.41
C THR A 43 6.10 -15.88 -1.56
N TYR A 44 4.88 -16.17 -2.00
CA TYR A 44 3.97 -17.10 -1.34
C TYR A 44 4.31 -18.55 -1.70
N THR A 45 3.70 -19.45 -0.93
CA THR A 45 3.92 -20.90 -0.98
C THR A 45 3.50 -21.52 -2.31
N ASP A 46 2.57 -20.87 -3.01
CA ASP A 46 2.05 -21.26 -4.32
C ASP A 46 2.85 -20.64 -5.48
N GLY A 47 3.95 -19.95 -5.18
CA GLY A 47 4.80 -19.28 -6.16
C GLY A 47 4.34 -17.88 -6.56
N LYS A 48 3.17 -17.42 -6.09
CA LYS A 48 2.73 -16.03 -6.33
C LYS A 48 3.70 -15.05 -5.70
N LYS A 49 3.89 -13.91 -6.37
CA LYS A 49 4.82 -12.87 -5.94
C LYS A 49 4.12 -11.53 -5.90
N VAL A 50 4.42 -10.78 -4.85
CA VAL A 50 4.12 -9.36 -4.75
C VAL A 50 5.44 -8.61 -4.66
N SER A 51 5.60 -7.54 -5.44
CA SER A 51 6.77 -6.65 -5.34
C SER A 51 6.37 -5.22 -5.06
N TYR A 52 7.22 -4.51 -4.34
CA TYR A 52 7.03 -3.12 -3.93
C TYR A 52 8.19 -2.27 -4.42
N THR A 53 7.88 -1.13 -5.03
CA THR A 53 8.87 -0.10 -5.37
C THR A 53 8.62 1.14 -4.53
N TYR A 54 9.69 1.77 -4.06
CA TYR A 54 9.65 2.91 -3.17
C TYR A 54 10.26 4.17 -3.80
N ASP A 55 9.76 5.33 -3.43
CA ASP A 55 10.45 6.61 -3.65
C ASP A 55 11.53 6.86 -2.58
N GLY A 56 12.23 8.00 -2.68
CA GLY A 56 13.26 8.39 -1.72
C GLY A 56 12.74 8.70 -0.30
N ASN A 57 11.42 8.92 -0.14
CA ASN A 57 10.77 9.14 1.14
C ASN A 57 10.22 7.84 1.75
N LYS A 58 10.49 6.68 1.11
CA LYS A 58 9.98 5.36 1.49
C LYS A 58 8.47 5.21 1.31
N ASN A 59 7.84 6.02 0.46
CA ASN A 59 6.47 5.77 0.02
C ASN A 59 6.46 4.71 -1.08
N VAL A 60 5.44 3.84 -1.08
CA VAL A 60 5.27 2.83 -2.14
C VAL A 60 4.74 3.51 -3.39
N ILE A 61 5.53 3.57 -4.46
CA ILE A 61 5.11 4.12 -5.76
C ILE A 61 4.56 3.06 -6.71
N GLU A 62 4.84 1.79 -6.44
CA GLU A 62 4.33 0.67 -7.23
C GLU A 62 4.16 -0.59 -6.40
N VAL A 63 3.04 -1.27 -6.60
CA VAL A 63 2.79 -2.64 -6.17
C VAL A 63 2.49 -3.48 -7.41
N ALA A 64 3.24 -4.55 -7.62
CA ALA A 64 2.91 -5.55 -8.63
C ALA A 64 2.53 -6.86 -7.93
N ASP A 65 1.33 -7.39 -8.22
CA ASP A 65 0.79 -8.64 -7.72
C ASP A 65 0.34 -9.51 -8.90
N GLY A 66 1.23 -10.43 -9.33
CA GLY A 66 1.06 -11.15 -10.58
C GLY A 66 1.00 -10.21 -11.78
N ASP A 67 -0.08 -10.29 -12.56
CA ASP A 67 -0.32 -9.40 -13.72
C ASP A 67 -0.97 -8.07 -13.33
N LYS A 68 -1.34 -7.89 -12.06
CA LYS A 68 -1.92 -6.64 -11.57
C LYS A 68 -0.82 -5.69 -11.14
N LYS A 69 -0.98 -4.43 -11.53
CA LYS A 69 -0.09 -3.34 -11.15
C LYS A 69 -0.91 -2.19 -10.61
N THR A 70 -0.50 -1.69 -9.45
CA THR A 70 -1.03 -0.46 -8.84
C THR A 70 0.11 0.53 -8.68
N THR A 71 -0.07 1.76 -9.17
CA THR A 71 0.91 2.83 -9.03
C THR A 71 0.36 3.96 -8.18
N TYR A 72 1.26 4.66 -7.50
CA TYR A 72 0.91 5.74 -6.59
C TYR A 72 1.81 6.96 -6.83
N THR A 73 1.27 8.14 -6.59
CA THR A 73 2.04 9.39 -6.52
C THR A 73 1.73 10.12 -5.24
N TYR A 74 2.66 10.98 -4.82
CA TYR A 74 2.61 11.68 -3.54
C TYR A 74 2.99 13.15 -3.72
N ASP A 75 2.46 14.00 -2.84
CA ASP A 75 2.92 15.37 -2.71
C ASP A 75 4.21 15.45 -1.86
N SER A 76 4.71 16.67 -1.64
CA SER A 76 5.90 16.91 -0.82
C SER A 76 5.76 16.54 0.66
N ASP A 77 4.52 16.46 1.15
CA ASP A 77 4.18 16.14 2.54
C ASP A 77 3.87 14.64 2.72
N ASN A 78 4.05 13.85 1.65
CA ASN A 78 3.77 12.42 1.57
C ASN A 78 2.27 12.04 1.60
N ASN A 79 1.38 12.97 1.26
CA ASN A 79 -0.02 12.64 1.01
C ASN A 79 -0.17 12.04 -0.38
N ARG A 80 -0.97 10.97 -0.51
CA ARG A 80 -1.15 10.26 -1.79
C ARG A 80 -2.03 11.07 -2.75
N ILE A 81 -1.45 11.61 -3.81
CA ILE A 81 -2.20 12.31 -4.86
C ILE A 81 -2.94 11.34 -5.75
N THR A 82 -2.30 10.25 -6.20
CA THR A 82 -2.95 9.29 -7.11
C THR A 82 -2.81 7.85 -6.65
N LYS A 83 -3.82 7.04 -7.00
CA LYS A 83 -3.77 5.57 -7.04
C LYS A 83 -4.32 5.12 -8.39
N THR A 84 -3.51 4.48 -9.20
CA THR A 84 -3.93 3.95 -10.51
C THR A 84 -3.89 2.43 -10.50
N GLU A 85 -4.98 1.78 -10.90
CA GLU A 85 -5.09 0.33 -11.08
C GLU A 85 -5.78 0.05 -12.42
N GLY A 86 -5.05 -0.50 -13.39
CA GLY A 86 -5.57 -0.66 -14.75
C GLY A 86 -5.85 0.70 -15.41
N LYS A 87 -7.11 0.93 -15.78
CA LYS A 87 -7.59 2.19 -16.39
C LYS A 87 -8.14 3.20 -15.38
N GLU A 88 -8.39 2.74 -14.15
CA GLU A 88 -8.98 3.57 -13.11
C GLU A 88 -7.88 4.29 -12.34
N THR A 89 -8.04 5.60 -12.16
CA THR A 89 -7.19 6.42 -11.30
C THR A 89 -8.06 7.13 -10.28
N GLN A 90 -7.82 6.89 -9.00
CA GLN A 90 -8.31 7.74 -7.94
C GLN A 90 -7.34 8.91 -7.75
N GLU A 91 -7.85 10.12 -7.71
CA GLU A 91 -7.08 11.33 -7.39
C GLU A 91 -7.58 11.92 -6.06
N SER A 92 -6.67 12.46 -5.28
CA SER A 92 -6.98 13.11 -4.01
C SER A 92 -6.22 14.43 -3.88
N THR A 93 -6.88 15.43 -3.29
CA THR A 93 -6.26 16.71 -2.95
C THR A 93 -6.33 16.93 -1.45
N TYR A 94 -5.45 17.79 -0.93
CA TYR A 94 -5.26 17.99 0.50
C TYR A 94 -5.14 19.47 0.82
N ASP A 95 -5.55 19.84 2.03
CA ASP A 95 -5.19 21.13 2.62
C ASP A 95 -3.75 21.11 3.16
N ILE A 96 -3.30 22.25 3.68
CA ILE A 96 -1.96 22.42 4.24
C ILE A 96 -1.69 21.58 5.51
N TYR A 97 -2.73 20.98 6.09
CA TYR A 97 -2.64 20.13 7.27
C TYR A 97 -2.75 18.64 6.93
N GLY A 98 -2.89 18.30 5.64
CA GLY A 98 -3.05 16.93 5.17
C GLY A 98 -4.48 16.39 5.26
N ASN A 99 -5.49 17.24 5.47
CA ASN A 99 -6.89 16.81 5.40
C ASN A 99 -7.34 16.73 3.94
N VAL A 100 -8.08 15.67 3.59
CA VAL A 100 -8.55 15.43 2.22
C VAL A 100 -9.57 16.49 1.82
N LEU A 101 -9.34 17.24 0.75
CA LEU A 101 -10.30 18.21 0.21
C LEU A 101 -11.21 17.60 -0.85
N THR A 102 -10.66 16.78 -1.74
CA THR A 102 -11.44 16.12 -2.80
C THR A 102 -10.95 14.70 -3.02
N VAL A 103 -11.87 13.81 -3.39
CA VAL A 103 -11.58 12.52 -3.98
C VAL A 103 -12.33 12.43 -5.31
N SER A 104 -11.62 12.16 -6.40
CA SER A 104 -12.21 11.90 -7.71
C SER A 104 -11.78 10.54 -8.24
N GLN A 105 -12.61 9.95 -9.09
CA GLN A 105 -12.28 8.78 -9.88
C GLN A 105 -12.22 9.20 -11.34
N LYS A 106 -11.12 8.84 -11.99
CA LYS A 106 -10.89 9.04 -13.41
C LYS A 106 -10.82 7.69 -14.10
N GLU A 107 -11.57 7.54 -15.19
CA GLU A 107 -11.46 6.42 -16.11
C GLU A 107 -11.28 7.01 -17.51
N ASP A 108 -10.17 6.67 -18.18
CA ASP A 108 -9.79 7.27 -19.46
C ASP A 108 -9.78 8.83 -19.41
N GLU A 109 -10.63 9.52 -20.18
CA GLU A 109 -10.73 11.00 -20.16
C GLU A 109 -11.80 11.53 -19.20
N ASP A 110 -12.66 10.66 -18.66
CA ASP A 110 -13.77 11.04 -17.80
C ASP A 110 -13.33 11.09 -16.34
N SER A 111 -13.65 12.19 -15.66
CA SER A 111 -13.40 12.39 -14.23
C SER A 111 -14.71 12.64 -13.50
N LYS A 112 -14.93 11.89 -12.43
CA LYS A 112 -16.09 11.99 -11.53
C LYS A 112 -15.61 12.40 -10.14
N LEU A 113 -16.11 13.52 -9.62
CA LEU A 113 -15.96 13.85 -8.20
C LEU A 113 -16.76 12.84 -7.37
N ILE A 114 -16.10 12.17 -6.44
CA ILE A 114 -16.70 11.18 -5.56
C ILE A 114 -17.03 11.82 -4.21
N GLU A 115 -16.07 12.51 -3.61
CA GLU A 115 -16.24 13.17 -2.31
C GLU A 115 -15.56 14.55 -2.30
N SER A 116 -16.10 15.48 -1.52
CA SER A 116 -15.39 16.70 -1.14
C SER A 116 -15.69 17.15 0.28
N TYR A 117 -14.71 17.83 0.88
CA TYR A 117 -14.75 18.26 2.27
C TYR A 117 -14.33 19.72 2.42
N GLU A 118 -14.96 20.41 3.37
CA GLU A 118 -14.50 21.70 3.88
C GLU A 118 -14.26 21.58 5.39
N TYR A 119 -13.17 22.15 5.89
CA TYR A 119 -12.80 22.10 7.31
C TYR A 119 -12.80 23.48 7.94
N ASP A 120 -13.12 23.55 9.23
CA ASP A 120 -12.83 24.72 10.05
C ASP A 120 -11.36 24.74 10.50
N LEU A 121 -10.94 25.81 11.18
CA LEU A 121 -9.56 25.96 11.69
C LEU A 121 -9.18 24.92 12.76
N ASN A 122 -10.14 24.21 13.33
CA ASN A 122 -9.90 23.15 14.30
C ASN A 122 -9.86 21.76 13.65
N GLY A 123 -10.00 21.68 12.32
CA GLY A 123 -10.03 20.42 11.57
C GLY A 123 -11.38 19.71 11.58
N ASN A 124 -12.47 20.37 12.01
CA ASN A 124 -13.80 19.77 11.95
C ASN A 124 -14.38 19.95 10.54
N VAL A 125 -15.02 18.90 10.03
CA VAL A 125 -15.76 18.97 8.75
C VAL A 125 -16.95 19.90 8.90
N THR A 126 -17.00 20.94 8.06
CA THR A 126 -18.09 21.92 7.97
C THR A 126 -19.00 21.66 6.77
N LYS A 127 -18.47 21.06 5.70
CA LYS A 127 -19.25 20.52 4.58
C LYS A 127 -18.68 19.20 4.12
N HIS A 128 -19.57 18.30 3.72
CA HIS A 128 -19.25 17.03 3.08
C HIS A 128 -20.21 16.82 1.91
N TYR A 129 -19.67 16.52 0.75
CA TYR A 129 -20.39 16.03 -0.40
C TYR A 129 -19.91 14.62 -0.73
N GLU A 130 -20.85 13.73 -1.06
CA GLU A 130 -20.58 12.38 -1.54
C GLU A 130 -21.50 12.10 -2.73
N SER A 131 -20.95 11.55 -3.81
CA SER A 131 -21.75 11.08 -4.95
C SER A 131 -22.61 9.91 -4.50
N GLY A 132 -23.92 10.00 -4.75
CA GLY A 132 -24.83 8.85 -4.73
C GLY A 132 -24.61 7.90 -5.90
#